data_AF-A0A957CZ93-F1
#
_entry.id   AF-A0A957CZ93-F1
#
_cell.length_a   1.000
_cell.length_b   1.000
_cell.length_c   1.000
_cell.angle_alpha   90.00
_cell.angle_beta   90.00
_cell.angle_gamma   90.00
#
_symmetry.space_group_name_H-M   'P 1'
#
loop_
_entity.id
_entity.type
_entity.pdbx_description
1 polymer ?
#
loop_
_entity_poly.entity_id
_entity_poly.type
_entity_poly.pdbx_seq_one_letter_code
_entity_poly.pdbx_strand_id
1 'polypeptide(L)'
;MFQKALKAYRTGHIQSARHLLIEFLQGEPQNAQAWYWLGEVTADVDKKRLAFEHALQLKPNYAEARAALAQLQQQHIRTTLDLWQIELTDLYAEAKAAVKDGRFHDALLHLKHLVQTNPEHENGWLAISRLSKNPELQIIALEKAVALNPN
;
A
#
# COMPACT_ATOMS: atom_id res chain seq x y z
N MET A 1 10.25 30.73 -13.97
CA MET A 1 8.88 30.16 -14.15
C MET A 1 8.45 29.32 -12.95
N PHE A 2 9.36 28.57 -12.33
CA PHE A 2 9.13 27.77 -11.13
C PHE A 2 8.36 28.50 -9.99
N GLN A 3 8.80 29.70 -9.57
CA GLN A 3 8.11 30.48 -8.52
C GLN A 3 6.65 30.85 -8.88
N LYS A 4 6.38 31.09 -10.17
CA LYS A 4 5.00 31.36 -10.65
C LYS A 4 4.15 30.10 -10.52
N ALA A 5 4.72 28.93 -10.81
CA ALA A 5 4.02 27.66 -10.63
C ALA A 5 3.67 27.39 -9.16
N LEU A 6 4.60 27.66 -8.23
CA LEU A 6 4.33 27.54 -6.79
C LEU A 6 3.25 28.49 -6.31
N LYS A 7 3.21 29.72 -6.83
CA LYS A 7 2.13 30.67 -6.55
C LYS A 7 0.79 30.18 -7.10
N ALA A 8 0.78 29.64 -8.32
CA ALA A 8 -0.42 29.05 -8.93
C ALA A 8 -0.94 27.87 -8.09
N TYR A 9 -0.05 27.00 -7.61
CA TYR A 9 -0.39 25.90 -6.71
C TYR A 9 -1.04 26.41 -5.41
N ARG A 10 -0.39 27.35 -4.72
CA ARG A 10 -0.89 27.93 -3.46
C ARG A 10 -2.23 28.65 -3.59
N THR A 11 -2.55 29.13 -4.80
CA THR A 11 -3.81 29.82 -5.09
C THR A 11 -4.89 28.89 -5.65
N GLY A 12 -4.65 27.57 -5.66
CA GLY A 12 -5.61 26.56 -6.12
C GLY A 12 -5.66 26.36 -7.64
N HIS A 13 -4.85 27.08 -8.41
CA HIS A 13 -4.80 26.98 -9.87
C HIS A 13 -3.92 25.79 -10.31
N ILE A 14 -4.37 24.56 -10.00
CA ILE A 14 -3.60 23.32 -10.18
C ILE A 14 -3.21 23.08 -11.66
N GLN A 15 -4.13 23.34 -12.60
CA GLN A 15 -3.84 23.15 -14.03
C GLN A 15 -2.77 24.12 -14.54
N SER A 16 -2.85 25.38 -14.13
CA SER A 16 -1.86 26.41 -14.46
C SER A 16 -0.51 26.11 -13.83
N ALA A 17 -0.50 25.63 -12.58
CA ALA A 17 0.72 25.19 -11.90
C ALA A 17 1.39 24.03 -12.66
N ARG A 18 0.61 23.03 -13.08
CA ARG A 18 1.10 21.91 -13.87
C ARG A 18 1.71 22.37 -15.19
N HIS A 19 1.03 23.24 -15.92
CA HIS A 19 1.55 23.76 -17.20
C HIS A 19 2.89 24.49 -17.02
N LEU A 20 2.96 25.39 -16.03
CA LEU A 20 4.18 26.14 -15.71
C LEU A 20 5.33 25.24 -15.23
N LEU A 21 5.04 24.13 -14.56
CA LEU A 21 6.04 23.14 -14.15
C LEU A 21 6.57 22.34 -15.34
N ILE A 22 5.69 21.93 -16.27
CA ILE A 22 6.10 21.22 -17.49
C ILE A 22 6.99 22.12 -18.35
N GLU A 23 6.58 23.36 -18.61
CA GLU A 23 7.41 24.33 -19.36
C GLU A 23 8.76 24.58 -18.68
N PHE A 24 8.76 24.69 -17.35
CA PHE A 24 10.01 24.85 -16.60
C PHE A 24 10.94 23.64 -16.74
N LEU A 25 10.39 22.43 -16.64
CA LEU A 25 11.15 21.18 -16.78
C LEU A 25 11.69 20.94 -18.19
N GLN A 26 11.11 21.57 -19.24
CA GLN A 26 11.71 21.55 -20.58
C GLN A 26 13.06 22.27 -20.63
N GLY A 27 13.24 23.35 -19.85
CA GLY A 27 14.50 24.07 -19.74
C GLY A 27 15.43 23.51 -18.67
N GLU A 28 14.88 22.99 -17.57
CA GLU A 28 15.63 22.46 -16.43
C GLU A 28 15.19 21.03 -16.06
N PRO A 29 15.44 20.02 -16.92
CA PRO A 29 14.96 18.66 -16.71
C PRO A 29 15.59 17.95 -15.50
N GLN A 30 16.72 18.47 -14.99
CA GLN A 30 17.42 17.91 -13.83
C GLN A 30 16.98 18.52 -12.48
N ASN A 31 15.89 19.30 -12.48
CA ASN A 31 15.41 19.93 -11.27
C ASN A 31 14.48 18.99 -10.46
N ALA A 32 15.05 18.31 -9.46
CA ALA A 32 14.31 17.38 -8.60
C ALA A 32 13.10 18.01 -7.90
N GLN A 33 13.19 19.29 -7.53
CA GLN A 33 12.11 20.00 -6.85
C GLN A 33 10.92 20.25 -7.79
N ALA A 34 11.19 20.58 -9.06
CA ALA A 34 10.14 20.74 -10.07
C ALA A 34 9.43 19.41 -10.40
N TRP A 35 10.17 18.29 -10.44
CA TRP A 35 9.57 16.96 -10.56
C TRP A 35 8.67 16.60 -9.38
N TYR A 36 9.10 16.90 -8.15
CA TYR A 36 8.25 16.74 -6.96
C TYR A 36 6.95 17.54 -7.06
N TRP A 37 7.04 18.84 -7.36
CA TRP A 37 5.84 19.67 -7.47
C TRP A 37 4.95 19.25 -8.65
N LEU A 38 5.52 18.71 -9.74
CA LEU A 38 4.76 18.16 -10.84
C LEU A 38 3.93 16.95 -10.38
N GLY A 39 4.49 16.08 -9.54
CA GLY A 39 3.76 14.99 -8.91
C GLY A 39 2.58 15.50 -8.07
N GLU A 40 2.80 16.53 -7.25
CA GLU A 40 1.75 17.10 -6.39
C GLU A 40 0.55 17.66 -7.16
N VAL A 41 0.77 18.23 -8.35
CA VAL A 41 -0.29 18.80 -9.19
C VAL A 41 -0.83 17.85 -10.26
N THR A 42 -0.36 16.60 -10.28
CA THR A 42 -0.80 15.57 -11.22
C THR A 42 -1.85 14.69 -10.57
N ALA A 43 -3.03 14.59 -11.20
CA ALA A 43 -4.15 13.79 -10.69
C ALA A 43 -4.04 12.30 -11.03
N ASP A 44 -3.43 11.98 -12.16
CA ASP A 44 -3.21 10.60 -12.62
C ASP A 44 -2.15 9.93 -11.74
N VAL A 45 -2.53 8.82 -11.08
CA VAL A 45 -1.70 8.13 -10.09
C VAL A 45 -0.39 7.61 -10.68
N ASP A 46 -0.44 7.07 -11.90
CA ASP A 46 0.76 6.52 -12.55
C ASP A 46 1.73 7.63 -12.94
N LYS A 47 1.22 8.74 -13.49
CA LYS A 47 2.05 9.91 -13.82
C LYS A 47 2.58 10.60 -12.57
N LYS A 48 1.79 10.66 -11.49
CA LYS A 48 2.22 11.19 -10.19
C LYS A 48 3.36 10.37 -9.61
N ARG A 49 3.25 9.04 -9.65
CA ARG A 49 4.32 8.10 -9.24
C ARG A 49 5.60 8.35 -10.01
N LEU A 50 5.53 8.37 -11.35
CA LEU A 50 6.69 8.59 -12.22
C LEU A 50 7.39 9.93 -11.91
N ALA A 51 6.63 10.99 -11.65
CA ALA A 51 7.19 12.29 -11.29
C ALA A 51 7.98 12.26 -9.97
N PHE A 52 7.47 11.57 -8.94
CA PHE A 52 8.20 11.40 -7.67
C PHE A 52 9.42 10.48 -7.81
N GLU A 53 9.32 9.42 -8.61
CA GLU A 53 10.45 8.54 -8.91
C GLU A 53 11.57 9.30 -9.62
N HIS A 54 11.25 10.14 -10.60
CA HIS A 54 12.24 11.01 -11.24
C HIS A 54 12.87 12.01 -10.27
N ALA A 55 12.08 12.61 -9.36
CA ALA A 55 12.62 13.48 -8.32
C ALA A 55 13.63 12.75 -7.41
N LEU A 56 13.37 11.48 -7.08
CA LEU A 56 14.25 10.63 -6.27
C LEU A 56 15.47 10.11 -7.05
N GLN A 57 15.35 9.88 -8.35
CA GLN A 57 16.50 9.55 -9.20
C GLN A 57 17.51 10.71 -9.23
N LEU A 58 17.01 11.94 -9.34
CA LEU A 58 17.84 13.16 -9.34
C LEU A 58 18.36 13.52 -7.94
N LYS A 59 17.57 13.26 -6.90
CA LYS A 59 17.93 13.51 -5.50
C LYS A 59 17.48 12.33 -4.61
N PRO A 60 18.32 11.29 -4.44
CA PRO A 60 17.95 10.08 -3.68
C PRO A 60 17.55 10.32 -2.22
N ASN A 61 18.07 11.39 -1.63
CA ASN A 61 17.86 11.86 -0.27
C ASN A 61 16.77 12.94 -0.18
N TYR A 62 15.87 13.04 -1.17
CA TYR A 62 14.72 13.94 -1.10
C TYR A 62 13.59 13.34 -0.24
N ALA A 63 13.56 13.73 1.03
CA ALA A 63 12.65 13.18 2.03
C ALA A 63 11.16 13.36 1.65
N GLU A 64 10.80 14.53 1.15
CA GLU A 64 9.42 14.87 0.78
C GLU A 64 8.92 14.04 -0.40
N ALA A 65 9.74 13.86 -1.44
CA ALA A 65 9.40 12.98 -2.57
C ALA A 65 9.27 11.51 -2.15
N ARG A 66 10.11 11.06 -1.21
CA ARG A 66 10.04 9.70 -0.65
C ARG A 66 8.77 9.50 0.17
N ALA A 67 8.42 10.46 1.01
CA ALA A 67 7.19 10.43 1.80
C ALA A 67 5.94 10.45 0.91
N ALA A 68 5.92 11.29 -0.13
CA ALA A 68 4.81 11.36 -1.07
C ALA A 68 4.63 10.06 -1.87
N LEU A 69 5.74 9.43 -2.30
CA LEU A 69 5.69 8.12 -2.97
C LEU A 69 5.19 7.02 -2.03
N ALA A 70 5.65 7.00 -0.78
CA ALA A 70 5.19 6.03 0.23
C ALA A 70 3.69 6.19 0.53
N GLN A 71 3.21 7.44 0.64
CA GLN A 71 1.78 7.72 0.83
C GLN A 71 0.95 7.24 -0.36
N LEU A 72 1.42 7.46 -1.59
CA LEU A 72 0.75 7.00 -2.80
C LEU A 72 0.64 5.47 -2.84
N GLN A 73 1.71 4.77 -2.44
CA GLN A 73 1.73 3.31 -2.32
C GLN A 73 0.76 2.81 -1.23
N GLN A 74 0.75 3.45 -0.06
CA GLN A 74 -0.19 3.11 1.01
C GLN A 74 -1.65 3.31 0.62
N GLN A 75 -1.97 4.37 -0.13
CA GLN A 75 -3.33 4.59 -0.64
C GLN A 75 -3.73 3.54 -1.66
N HIS A 76 -2.84 3.16 -2.58
CA HIS A 76 -3.10 2.09 -3.52
C HIS A 76 -3.34 0.74 -2.81
N ILE A 77 -2.51 0.42 -1.82
CA ILE A 77 -2.68 -0.77 -0.98
C ILE A 77 -4.00 -0.70 -0.23
N ARG A 78 -4.34 0.43 0.40
CA ARG A 78 -5.60 0.60 1.14
C ARG A 78 -6.83 0.46 0.23
N THR A 79 -6.85 1.07 -0.95
CA THR A 79 -7.98 0.91 -1.88
C THR A 79 -8.11 -0.52 -2.38
N THR A 80 -6.99 -1.22 -2.57
CA THR A 80 -6.98 -2.65 -2.91
C THR A 80 -7.51 -3.49 -1.75
N LEU A 81 -7.11 -3.17 -0.51
CA LEU A 81 -7.58 -3.82 0.72
C LEU A 81 -9.06 -3.53 1.01
N ASP A 82 -9.56 -2.33 0.72
CA ASP A 82 -10.98 -1.96 0.87
C ASP A 82 -11.86 -2.75 -0.13
N LEU A 83 -11.36 -2.99 -1.34
CA LEU A 83 -12.01 -3.88 -2.33
C LEU A 83 -11.99 -5.35 -1.86
N TRP A 84 -10.90 -5.78 -1.22
CA TRP A 84 -10.77 -7.12 -0.64
C TRP A 84 -11.52 -7.30 0.69
N GLN A 85 -11.86 -6.22 1.41
CA GLN A 85 -12.65 -6.28 2.64
C GLN A 85 -14.06 -6.84 2.43
N ILE A 86 -14.61 -6.65 1.23
CA ILE A 86 -15.88 -7.26 0.83
C ILE A 86 -15.74 -8.78 0.66
N GLU A 87 -14.55 -9.26 0.26
CA GLU A 87 -14.19 -10.68 0.07
C GLU A 87 -13.69 -11.36 1.37
N LEU A 88 -13.16 -10.58 2.33
CA LEU A 88 -12.52 -11.05 3.56
C LEU A 88 -13.48 -11.68 4.58
N THR A 89 -14.77 -11.33 4.54
CA THR A 89 -15.78 -11.96 5.40
C THR A 89 -16.05 -13.41 4.99
N ASP A 90 -15.78 -13.76 3.73
CA ASP A 90 -16.00 -15.09 3.18
C ASP A 90 -14.79 -16.01 3.38
N LEU A 91 -13.55 -15.51 3.41
CA LEU A 91 -12.35 -16.35 3.53
C LEU A 91 -12.30 -17.21 4.80
N TYR A 92 -12.75 -16.68 5.94
CA TYR A 92 -12.82 -17.48 7.18
C TYR A 92 -13.97 -18.51 7.11
N ALA A 93 -15.08 -18.18 6.45
CA ALA A 93 -16.20 -19.09 6.25
C ALA A 93 -15.83 -20.23 5.27
N GLU A 94 -15.14 -19.91 4.18
CA GLU A 94 -14.59 -20.86 3.21
C GLU A 94 -13.54 -21.75 3.82
N ALA A 95 -12.64 -21.20 4.64
CA ALA A 95 -11.69 -22.00 5.40
C ALA A 95 -12.40 -23.02 6.30
N LYS A 96 -13.45 -22.60 7.01
CA LYS A 96 -14.26 -23.50 7.84
C LYS A 96 -15.00 -24.55 7.01
N ALA A 97 -15.54 -24.18 5.85
CA ALA A 97 -16.18 -25.13 4.93
C ALA A 97 -15.19 -26.16 4.40
N ALA A 98 -14.01 -25.72 3.97
CA ALA A 98 -12.93 -26.60 3.51
C ALA A 98 -12.46 -27.57 4.61
N VAL A 99 -12.37 -27.13 5.88
CA VAL A 99 -12.09 -28.03 7.02
C VAL A 99 -13.18 -29.09 7.16
N LYS A 100 -14.46 -28.71 7.07
CA LYS A 100 -15.60 -29.65 7.15
C LYS A 100 -15.57 -30.68 6.02
N ASP A 101 -15.13 -30.27 4.84
CA ASP A 101 -14.98 -31.13 3.66
C ASP A 101 -13.69 -31.96 3.67
N GLY A 102 -12.82 -31.82 4.69
CA GLY A 102 -11.52 -32.48 4.76
C GLY A 102 -10.44 -31.90 3.83
N ARG A 103 -10.71 -30.77 3.16
CA ARG A 103 -9.80 -30.04 2.27
C ARG A 103 -8.86 -29.14 3.07
N PHE A 104 -7.97 -29.76 3.85
CA PHE A 104 -7.08 -29.04 4.77
C PHE A 104 -6.03 -28.15 4.09
N HIS A 105 -5.62 -28.49 2.87
CA HIS A 105 -4.70 -27.66 2.09
C HIS A 105 -5.35 -26.33 1.72
N ASP A 106 -6.56 -26.38 1.17
CA ASP A 106 -7.35 -25.20 0.82
C ASP A 106 -7.64 -24.37 2.07
N ALA A 107 -8.09 -25.01 3.16
CA ALA A 107 -8.35 -24.32 4.42
C ALA A 107 -7.13 -23.53 4.91
N LEU A 108 -5.95 -24.15 4.87
CA LEU A 108 -4.69 -23.48 5.25
C LEU A 108 -4.32 -22.33 4.33
N LEU A 109 -4.61 -22.43 3.03
CA LEU A 109 -4.33 -21.37 2.08
C LEU A 109 -5.19 -20.13 2.37
N HIS A 110 -6.51 -20.33 2.52
CA HIS A 110 -7.45 -19.24 2.85
C HIS A 110 -7.12 -18.61 4.20
N LEU A 111 -6.76 -19.41 5.21
CA LEU A 111 -6.37 -18.90 6.52
C LEU A 111 -5.05 -18.11 6.48
N LYS A 112 -4.04 -18.59 5.75
CA LYS A 112 -2.77 -17.86 5.59
C LYS A 112 -2.99 -16.50 4.92
N HIS A 113 -3.83 -16.48 3.89
CA HIS A 113 -4.20 -15.22 3.24
C HIS A 113 -4.92 -14.30 4.24
N LEU A 114 -5.93 -14.81 4.95
CA LEU A 114 -6.69 -14.08 5.96
C LEU A 114 -5.80 -13.40 7.01
N VAL A 115 -4.82 -14.12 7.57
CA VAL A 115 -3.94 -13.56 8.61
C VAL A 115 -2.82 -12.67 8.06
N GLN A 116 -2.44 -12.83 6.79
CA GLN A 116 -1.53 -11.89 6.12
C GLN A 116 -2.22 -10.54 5.87
N THR A 117 -3.51 -10.57 5.53
CA THR A 117 -4.31 -9.39 5.24
C THR A 117 -4.95 -8.77 6.48
N ASN A 118 -5.24 -9.57 7.50
CA ASN A 118 -5.71 -9.14 8.82
C ASN A 118 -4.87 -9.82 9.91
N PRO A 119 -3.69 -9.28 10.23
CA PRO A 119 -2.80 -9.83 11.24
C PRO A 119 -3.39 -9.90 12.65
N GLU A 120 -4.46 -9.13 12.92
CA GLU A 120 -5.16 -9.10 14.21
C GLU A 120 -6.28 -10.14 14.31
N HIS A 121 -6.49 -10.96 13.29
CA HIS A 121 -7.51 -12.00 13.28
C HIS A 121 -7.10 -13.24 14.10
N GLU A 122 -7.31 -13.18 15.42
CA GLU A 122 -6.97 -14.24 16.40
C GLU A 122 -7.41 -15.64 15.95
N ASN A 123 -8.69 -15.80 15.59
CA ASN A 123 -9.26 -17.08 15.19
C ASN A 123 -8.59 -17.68 13.94
N GLY A 124 -8.01 -16.83 13.09
CA GLY A 124 -7.32 -17.24 11.88
C GLY A 124 -5.98 -17.89 12.23
N TRP A 125 -5.23 -17.23 13.12
CA TRP A 125 -3.98 -17.76 13.66
C TRP A 125 -4.19 -19.06 14.44
N LEU A 126 -5.22 -19.13 15.30
CA LEU A 126 -5.58 -20.36 16.02
C LEU A 126 -5.91 -21.53 15.07
N ALA A 127 -6.64 -21.27 13.99
CA ALA A 127 -6.97 -22.29 13.01
C ALA A 127 -5.73 -22.78 12.23
N ILE A 128 -4.80 -21.88 11.87
CA ILE A 128 -3.53 -22.26 11.21
C ILE A 128 -2.69 -23.16 12.11
N SER A 129 -2.57 -22.81 13.40
CA SER A 129 -1.83 -23.63 14.37
C SER A 129 -2.34 -25.07 14.41
N ARG A 130 -3.65 -25.27 14.42
CA ARG A 130 -4.26 -26.60 14.52
C ARG A 130 -4.16 -27.40 13.22
N LEU A 131 -4.21 -26.73 12.07
CA LEU A 131 -4.26 -27.39 10.76
C LEU A 131 -2.89 -27.58 10.12
N SER A 132 -1.91 -26.74 10.45
CA SER A 132 -0.57 -26.80 9.88
C SER A 132 0.13 -28.10 10.29
N LYS A 133 0.84 -28.74 9.36
CA LYS A 133 1.78 -29.84 9.66
C LYS A 133 3.22 -29.39 9.88
N ASN A 134 3.51 -28.10 9.65
CA ASN A 134 4.84 -27.52 9.83
C ASN A 134 4.96 -26.98 11.27
N PRO A 135 5.88 -27.53 12.12
CA PRO A 135 6.05 -27.11 13.51
C PRO A 135 6.42 -25.63 13.69
N GLU A 136 7.24 -25.07 12.81
CA GLU A 136 7.64 -23.65 12.88
C GLU A 136 6.42 -22.75 12.67
N LEU A 137 5.61 -23.05 11.66
CA LEU A 137 4.39 -22.31 11.37
C LEU A 137 3.34 -22.45 12.50
N GLN A 138 3.29 -23.62 13.15
CA GLN A 138 2.42 -23.82 14.32
C GLN A 138 2.81 -22.91 15.47
N ILE A 139 4.10 -22.85 15.81
CA ILE A 139 4.63 -22.03 16.90
C ILE A 139 4.32 -20.55 16.64
N ILE A 140 4.64 -20.05 15.43
CA ILE A 140 4.38 -18.66 15.04
C ILE A 140 2.88 -18.34 15.15
N ALA A 141 2.02 -19.23 14.67
CA ALA A 141 0.58 -19.01 14.70
C ALA A 141 0.01 -19.01 16.14
N LEU A 142 0.51 -19.89 17.01
CA LEU A 142 0.16 -19.89 18.43
C LEU A 142 0.62 -18.60 19.13
N GLU A 143 1.87 -18.18 18.92
CA GLU A 143 2.42 -16.95 19.50
C GLU A 143 1.59 -15.73 19.11
N LYS A 144 1.21 -15.64 17.83
CA LYS A 144 0.37 -14.54 17.34
C LYS A 144 -1.04 -14.58 17.92
N ALA A 145 -1.67 -15.75 18.01
CA ALA A 145 -2.99 -15.87 18.63
C ALA A 145 -2.99 -15.46 20.10
N VAL A 146 -2.01 -15.93 20.89
CA VAL A 146 -1.88 -15.61 22.32
C VAL A 146 -1.56 -14.13 22.52
N ALA A 147 -0.74 -13.52 21.66
CA ALA A 147 -0.43 -12.10 21.76
C ALA A 147 -1.64 -11.18 21.46
N LEU A 148 -2.61 -11.64 20.68
CA LEU A 148 -3.83 -10.89 20.35
C LEU A 148 -4.90 -10.98 21.43
N ASN A 149 -4.86 -12.03 22.26
CA ASN A 149 -5.72 -12.17 23.42
C ASN A 149 -4.92 -12.73 24.62
N PRO A 150 -4.07 -11.89 25.23
CA PRO A 150 -3.37 -12.25 26.45
C PRO A 150 -4.40 -12.20 27.59
N ASN A 151 -4.91 -13.37 27.99
CA ASN A 151 -5.72 -13.49 29.21
C ASN A 151 -5.06 -12.80 30.41
#